data_AF-A0A8T1WG72-F1
#
_entry.id   AF-A0A8T1WG72-F1
#
_cell.length_a   1.000
_cell.length_b   1.000
_cell.length_c   1.000
_cell.angle_alpha   90.00
_cell.angle_beta   90.00
_cell.angle_gamma   90.00
#
_symmetry.space_group_name_H-M   'P 1'
#
loop_
_entity.id
_entity.type
_entity.pdbx_description
1 polymer ?
#
loop_
_entity_poly.entity_id
_entity_poly.type
_entity_poly.pdbx_seq_one_letter_code
_entity_poly.pdbx_strand_id
1 'polypeptide(L)' 'MEMEIPYASPVDPESYGFLTASLLLTGLVFMALFFTRAVTPKKNALAELVLAFIAALLLGFGSLFLFLWAEIYV' A
#
# COMPACT_ATOMS: atom_id res chain seq x y z
N MET A 1 28.78 -26.36 -18.56
CA MET A 1 28.40 -24.94 -18.73
C MET A 1 27.33 -24.71 -17.69
N GLU A 2 27.68 -24.05 -16.59
CA GLU A 2 26.68 -23.67 -15.57
C GLU A 2 25.77 -22.61 -16.21
N MET A 3 24.46 -22.87 -16.20
CA MET A 3 23.47 -21.86 -16.58
C MET A 3 23.35 -20.88 -15.42
N GLU A 4 23.97 -19.72 -15.55
CA GLU A 4 23.68 -18.59 -14.67
C GLU A 4 22.40 -17.90 -15.15
N ILE A 5 21.36 -17.94 -14.32
CA ILE A 5 20.13 -17.18 -14.57
C ILE A 5 20.37 -15.77 -14.03
N PRO A 6 20.29 -14.71 -14.86
CA PRO A 6 20.49 -13.34 -14.38
C PRO A 6 19.42 -12.97 -13.34
N TYR A 7 19.87 -12.41 -12.22
CA TYR A 7 18.98 -11.88 -11.19
C TYR A 7 18.33 -10.59 -11.70
N ALA A 8 17.01 -10.61 -11.83
CA ALA A 8 16.21 -9.46 -12.21
C ALA A 8 15.24 -9.11 -11.07
N SER A 9 14.86 -7.83 -10.99
CA SER A 9 13.84 -7.40 -10.04
C SER A 9 12.52 -8.13 -10.33
N PRO A 10 11.81 -8.64 -9.30
CA PRO A 10 10.51 -9.27 -9.49
C PRO A 10 9.42 -8.28 -9.94
N VAL A 11 9.65 -6.98 -9.73
CA VAL A 11 8.78 -5.89 -10.17
C VAL A 11 9.60 -4.90 -10.99
N ASP A 12 9.10 -4.53 -12.15
CA ASP A 12 9.77 -3.59 -13.04
C ASP A 12 9.92 -2.20 -12.38
N PRO A 13 11.14 -1.63 -12.29
CA PRO A 13 11.36 -0.34 -11.61
C PRO A 13 10.56 0.84 -12.18
N GLU A 14 10.25 0.83 -13.48
CA GLU A 14 9.42 1.88 -14.10
C GLU A 14 7.99 1.91 -13.53
N SER A 15 7.52 0.78 -13.00
CA SER A 15 6.19 0.66 -12.41
C SER A 15 6.08 1.21 -10.98
N TYR A 16 7.19 1.47 -10.29
CA TYR A 16 7.19 1.87 -8.87
C TYR A 16 6.39 3.14 -8.61
N GLY A 17 6.54 4.17 -9.46
CA GLY A 17 5.79 5.42 -9.32
C GLY A 17 4.28 5.22 -9.46
N PHE A 18 3.86 4.41 -10.44
CA PHE A 18 2.45 4.09 -10.66
C PHE A 18 1.84 3.28 -9.50
N LEU A 19 2.55 2.25 -9.03
CA LEU A 19 2.13 1.42 -7.90
C LEU A 19 2.03 2.24 -6.62
N THR A 20 3.02 3.10 -6.36
CA THR A 20 3.04 4.03 -5.22
C THR A 20 1.80 4.93 -5.22
N ALA A 21 1.56 5.64 -6.33
CA ALA A 21 0.43 6.56 -6.43
C ALA A 21 -0.90 5.83 -6.26
N SER A 22 -1.06 4.68 -6.93
CA SER A 22 -2.30 3.90 -6.87
C SER A 22 -2.60 3.38 -5.46
N LEU A 23 -1.61 2.77 -4.81
CA LEU A 23 -1.75 2.20 -3.46
C LEU A 23 -1.96 3.28 -2.40
N LEU A 24 -1.20 4.37 -2.45
CA LEU A 24 -1.32 5.45 -1.47
C LEU A 24 -2.62 6.22 -1.62
N LEU A 25 -3.02 6.61 -2.84
CA LEU A 25 -4.27 7.34 -3.05
C LEU A 25 -5.48 6.50 -2.62
N THR A 26 -5.53 5.22 -3.01
CA THR A 26 -6.61 4.32 -2.57
C THR A 26 -6.58 4.08 -1.07
N GLY A 27 -5.40 3.87 -0.48
CA GLY A 27 -5.22 3.71 0.96
C GLY A 27 -5.68 4.92 1.77
N LEU A 28 -5.39 6.14 1.30
CA LEU A 28 -5.84 7.39 1.92
C LEU A 28 -7.37 7.53 1.88
N VAL A 29 -8.02 7.10 0.79
CA VAL A 29 -9.49 7.07 0.71
C VAL A 29 -10.08 6.11 1.75
N PHE A 30 -9.55 4.88 1.88
CA PHE A 30 -10.00 3.94 2.90
C PHE A 30 -9.75 4.45 4.33
N MET A 31 -8.62 5.11 4.57
CA MET A 31 -8.30 5.75 5.85
C MET A 31 -9.29 6.88 6.18
N ALA A 32 -9.66 7.71 5.20
CA ALA A 32 -10.68 8.75 5.39
C ALA A 32 -12.06 8.17 5.72
N LEU A 33 -12.44 7.08 5.04
CA LEU A 33 -13.67 6.34 5.32
C LEU A 33 -13.67 5.72 6.73
N PHE A 34 -12.54 5.13 7.14
CA PHE A 34 -12.35 4.62 8.49
C PHE A 34 -12.56 5.72 9.54
N PHE A 35 -11.90 6.88 9.39
CA PHE A 35 -12.06 7.97 10.36
C PHE A 35 -13.47 8.51 10.43
N THR A 36 -14.14 8.66 9.28
CA THR A 36 -15.54 9.09 9.23
C THR A 36 -16.44 8.08 9.95
N ARG A 37 -16.18 6.78 9.78
CA ARG A 37 -16.93 5.74 10.50
C ARG A 37 -16.62 5.72 11.99
N ALA A 38 -15.35 5.91 12.36
CA ALA A 38 -14.89 5.91 13.74
C ALA A 38 -15.52 7.03 14.58
N VAL A 39 -15.84 8.19 13.99
CA VAL A 39 -16.51 9.29 14.70
C VAL A 39 -18.05 9.15 14.74
N THR A 40 -18.62 8.19 14.00
CA THR A 40 -20.08 8.00 13.95
C THR A 40 -20.60 7.39 15.27
N PRO A 41 -21.76 7.83 15.80
CA PRO A 41 -22.35 7.27 17.03
C PRO A 41 -22.75 5.79 16.91
N LYS A 42 -23.20 5.38 15.71
CA LYS A 42 -23.55 3.99 15.40
C LYS A 42 -22.29 3.17 15.11
N LYS A 43 -21.72 2.57 16.15
CA LYS A 43 -20.52 1.75 16.10
C LYS A 43 -20.76 0.41 15.41
N ASN A 44 -19.82 0.01 14.58
CA ASN A 44 -19.76 -1.33 14.02
C ASN A 44 -18.29 -1.75 13.97
N ALA A 45 -17.83 -2.40 15.03
CA ALA A 45 -16.43 -2.77 15.21
C ALA A 45 -15.89 -3.65 14.06
N LEU A 46 -16.71 -4.53 13.49
CA LEU A 46 -16.31 -5.37 12.36
C LEU A 46 -16.04 -4.52 11.11
N ALA A 47 -16.95 -3.60 10.79
CA ALA A 47 -16.79 -2.71 9.63
C ALA A 47 -15.60 -1.76 9.81
N GLU A 48 -15.42 -1.22 11.02
CA GLU A 48 -14.29 -0.35 11.37
C GLU A 48 -12.95 -1.12 11.25
N LEU A 49 -12.88 -2.36 11.74
CA LEU A 49 -11.71 -3.22 11.62
C LEU A 49 -11.37 -3.54 10.16
N VAL A 50 -12.36 -3.86 9.34
CA VAL A 50 -12.15 -4.14 7.91
C VAL A 50 -11.62 -2.92 7.17
N LEU A 51 -12.20 -1.73 7.42
CA LEU A 51 -11.73 -0.49 6.82
C LEU A 51 -10.30 -0.15 7.26
N ALA A 52 -10.01 -0.28 8.56
CA ALA A 52 -8.67 -0.05 9.09
C ALA A 52 -7.64 -1.03 8.52
N PHE A 53 -8.01 -2.30 8.38
CA PHE A 53 -7.14 -3.34 7.83
C PHE A 53 -6.80 -3.09 6.35
N ILE A 54 -7.80 -2.78 5.53
CA ILE A 54 -7.60 -2.46 4.11
C ILE A 54 -6.72 -1.21 3.97
N ALA A 55 -7.00 -0.17 4.75
CA ALA A 55 -6.19 1.05 4.75
C ALA A 55 -4.73 0.77 5.15
N ALA A 56 -4.50 -0.01 6.22
CA ALA A 56 -3.17 -0.34 6.69
C ALA A 56 -2.35 -1.13 5.65
N LEU A 57 -2.97 -2.10 4.96
CA LEU A 57 -2.30 -2.83 3.88
C LEU A 57 -1.93 -1.90 2.72
N LEU A 58 -2.90 -1.14 2.20
CA LEU A 58 -2.67 -0.26 1.05
C LEU A 58 -1.61 0.81 1.34
N LEU A 59 -1.69 1.46 2.50
CA LEU A 59 -0.72 2.48 2.90
C LEU A 59 0.65 1.87 3.20
N GLY A 60 0.70 0.71 3.87
CA GLY A 60 1.95 0.02 4.17
C GLY A 60 2.71 -0.38 2.90
N PHE A 61 2.06 -1.08 1.98
CA PHE A 61 2.67 -1.45 0.70
C PHE A 61 2.95 -0.22 -0.17
N GLY A 62 2.07 0.78 -0.18
CA GLY A 62 2.29 2.04 -0.90
C GLY A 62 3.53 2.78 -0.40
N SER A 63 3.78 2.80 0.91
CA SER A 63 4.99 3.40 1.50
C SER A 63 6.25 2.62 1.15
N LEU A 64 6.19 1.28 1.07
CA LEU A 64 7.33 0.48 0.61
C LEU A 64 7.71 0.82 -0.84
N PHE A 65 6.73 0.88 -1.75
CA PHE A 65 6.99 1.29 -3.13
C PHE A 65 7.44 2.75 -3.24
N LEU A 66 6.97 3.64 -2.36
CA LEU A 66 7.45 5.02 -2.30
C LEU A 66 8.94 5.08 -1.97
N PHE A 67 9.42 4.28 -1.02
CA PHE A 67 10.84 4.23 -0.69
C PHE A 67 11.66 3.69 -1.86
N LEU A 68 11.22 2.61 -2.50
CA LEU A 68 11.87 2.09 -3.70
C LEU A 68 11.92 3.12 -4.83
N TRP A 69 10.84 3.88 -5.03
CA TRP A 69 10.77 4.94 -6.04
C TRP A 69 11.65 6.15 -5.70
N ALA A 70 11.85 6.43 -4.42
CA ALA A 70 12.78 7.45 -3.92
C ALA A 70 14.25 6.95 -3.88
N GLU A 71 14.54 5.79 -4.46
CA GLU A 71 15.86 5.13 -4.47
C GLU A 71 16.38 4.78 -3.05
N ILE A 72 15.47 4.64 -2.09
CA ILE A 72 15.74 4.15 -0.73
C ILE A 72 15.39 2.66 -0.70
N TYR A 73 16.42 1.83 -0.84
CA TYR A 73 16.29 0.38 -0.79
C TYR A 73 16.35 -0.11 0.67
N VAL A 74 15.25 -0.71 1.13
CA VAL A 74 15.08 -1.28 2.49
C VAL A 74 15.51 -2.74 2.52
#